data_AF-A0A022L291-F1
#
_entry.id   AF-A0A022L291-F1
#
_cell.length_a   1.000
_cell.length_b   1.000
_cell.length_c   1.000
_cell.angle_alpha   90.00
_cell.angle_beta   90.00
_cell.angle_gamma   90.00
#
_symmetry.space_group_name_H-M   'P 1'
#
loop_
_entity.id
_entity.type
_entity.pdbx_description
1 polymer ?
#
loop_
_entity_poly.entity_id
_entity_poly.type
_entity_poly.pdbx_seq_one_letter_code
_entity_poly.pdbx_strand_id
1 'polypeptide(L)'
;MVQLAYDISLKGEVVGHRLAYMPCPYNVDPNLFAQESLLDVIELYDGSTDIVMRSQMRFDFDPYASAPGHPAAHFTFNSPQCRVACIAPVHVMRFLDFVFRHSYPIQRRFHETFFATSAWKHLGDPVLTTNDRFSPHLSWDIHATMSSAG
;
A
#
# COMPACT_ATOMS: atom_id res chain seq x y z
N MET A 1 -7.38 1.35 8.03
CA MET A 1 -8.12 0.75 6.90
C MET A 1 -7.17 0.42 5.77
N VAL A 2 -7.31 -0.76 5.17
CA VAL A 2 -6.65 -1.14 3.92
C VAL A 2 -7.71 -1.22 2.83
N GLN A 3 -7.44 -0.64 1.67
CA GLN A 3 -8.29 -0.74 0.48
C GLN A 3 -7.50 -1.41 -0.64
N LEU A 4 -8.13 -2.39 -1.28
CA LEU A 4 -7.61 -3.11 -2.43
C LEU A 4 -8.66 -3.02 -3.54
N ALA A 5 -8.33 -2.43 -4.68
CA ALA A 5 -9.16 -2.41 -5.87
C ALA A 5 -8.34 -2.88 -7.07
N TYR A 6 -8.98 -3.63 -7.96
CA TYR A 6 -8.35 -4.26 -9.12
C TYR A 6 -9.23 -4.14 -10.35
N ASP A 7 -8.58 -3.88 -11.48
CA ASP A 7 -9.14 -4.04 -12.81
C ASP A 7 -8.49 -5.28 -13.43
N ILE A 8 -9.32 -6.25 -13.80
CA ILE A 8 -8.89 -7.55 -14.32
C ILE A 8 -9.36 -7.69 -15.77
N SER A 9 -8.45 -8.07 -16.68
CA SER A 9 -8.78 -8.31 -18.08
C SER A 9 -9.63 -9.58 -18.24
N LEU A 10 -10.25 -9.75 -19.42
CA LEU A 10 -10.95 -10.99 -19.77
C LEU A 10 -10.04 -12.24 -19.77
N LYS A 11 -8.71 -12.05 -19.80
CA LYS A 11 -7.71 -13.12 -19.71
C LYS A 11 -7.28 -13.43 -18.26
N GLY A 12 -7.81 -12.70 -17.28
CA GLY A 12 -7.46 -12.87 -15.86
C GLY A 12 -6.21 -12.11 -15.42
N GLU A 13 -5.71 -11.18 -16.23
CA GLU A 13 -4.52 -10.39 -15.93
C GLU A 13 -4.89 -9.11 -15.18
N VAL A 14 -4.06 -8.68 -14.23
CA VAL A 14 -4.24 -7.36 -13.60
C VAL A 14 -3.82 -6.28 -14.58
N VAL A 15 -4.76 -5.44 -14.99
CA VAL A 15 -4.53 -4.30 -15.90
C VAL A 15 -4.59 -2.95 -15.18
N GLY A 16 -5.05 -2.95 -13.93
CA GLY A 16 -5.03 -1.79 -13.06
C GLY A 16 -5.24 -2.17 -11.61
N HIS A 17 -4.75 -1.35 -10.68
CA HIS A 17 -5.04 -1.53 -9.26
C HIS A 17 -4.90 -0.24 -8.46
N ARG A 18 -5.53 -0.23 -7.29
CA ARG A 18 -5.32 0.76 -6.23
C ARG A 18 -5.15 0.05 -4.90
N LEU A 19 -3.97 0.19 -4.32
CA LEU A 19 -3.63 -0.36 -3.01
C LEU A 19 -3.41 0.81 -2.05
N ALA A 20 -4.34 1.04 -1.13
CA ALA A 20 -4.29 2.18 -0.22
C ALA A 20 -4.27 1.73 1.24
N TYR A 21 -3.44 2.39 2.04
CA TYR A 21 -3.46 2.27 3.49
C TYR A 21 -3.76 3.64 4.10
N MET A 22 -4.87 3.67 4.83
CA MET A 22 -5.33 4.83 5.58
C MET A 22 -5.23 4.47 7.07
N PRO A 23 -4.18 4.91 7.78
CA PRO A 23 -4.05 4.67 9.20
C PRO A 23 -5.23 5.30 9.96
N CYS A 24 -5.58 4.72 11.12
CA CYS A 24 -6.55 5.36 12.01
C CYS A 24 -6.00 6.74 12.40
N PRO A 25 -6.79 7.83 12.31
CA PRO A 25 -6.31 9.17 12.66
C PRO A 25 -6.22 9.39 14.18
N TYR A 26 -6.75 8.48 14.99
CA TYR A 26 -6.74 8.60 16.45
C TYR A 26 -5.75 7.63 17.10
N ASN A 27 -5.26 8.00 18.28
CA ASN A 27 -4.57 7.08 19.17
C ASN A 27 -5.56 6.47 20.17
N VAL A 28 -6.29 5.45 19.71
CA VAL A 28 -7.32 4.81 20.52
C VAL A 28 -6.69 3.84 21.52
N ASP A 29 -7.07 3.92 22.81
CA ASP A 29 -6.69 2.90 23.79
C ASP A 29 -7.35 1.56 23.40
N PRO A 30 -6.56 0.53 23.05
CA PRO A 30 -7.12 -0.75 22.63
C PRO A 30 -7.93 -1.46 23.71
N ASN A 31 -7.74 -1.13 25.00
CA ASN A 31 -8.51 -1.74 26.10
C ASN A 31 -9.98 -1.29 26.11
N LEU A 32 -10.29 -0.12 25.53
CA LEU A 32 -11.67 0.37 25.43
C LEU A 32 -12.55 -0.59 24.62
N PHE A 33 -12.00 -1.23 23.58
CA PHE A 33 -12.75 -2.20 22.77
C PHE A 33 -13.10 -3.50 23.50
N ALA A 34 -12.52 -3.75 24.68
CA ALA A 34 -12.89 -4.88 25.53
C ALA A 34 -14.07 -4.57 26.45
N GLN A 35 -14.40 -3.29 26.65
CA GLN A 35 -15.36 -2.81 27.64
C GLN A 35 -16.56 -2.11 26.99
N GLU A 36 -16.32 -1.39 25.91
CA GLU A 36 -17.29 -0.52 25.24
C GLU A 36 -17.58 -0.99 23.82
N SER A 37 -18.72 -0.58 23.27
CA SER A 37 -19.02 -0.83 21.87
C SER A 37 -18.17 0.07 20.97
N LEU A 38 -17.99 -0.32 19.70
CA LEU A 38 -17.26 0.50 18.73
C LEU A 38 -17.87 1.91 18.58
N LEU A 39 -19.20 2.04 18.64
CA LEU A 39 -19.87 3.32 18.49
C LEU A 39 -19.57 4.24 19.68
N ASP A 40 -19.60 3.71 20.89
CA ASP A 40 -19.30 4.47 22.12
C ASP A 40 -17.84 4.92 22.13
N VAL A 41 -16.92 4.05 21.67
CA VAL A 41 -15.50 4.42 21.50
C VAL A 41 -15.33 5.53 20.46
N ILE A 42 -16.08 5.51 19.35
CA ILE A 42 -16.03 6.60 18.36
C ILE A 42 -16.53 7.91 18.97
N GLU A 43 -17.64 7.87 19.72
CA GLU A 43 -18.20 9.04 20.40
C GLU A 43 -17.23 9.64 21.42
N LEU A 44 -16.52 8.80 22.18
CA LEU A 44 -15.47 9.24 23.13
C LEU A 44 -14.33 10.02 22.45
N TYR A 45 -14.02 9.70 21.20
CA TYR A 45 -12.95 10.34 20.44
C TYR A 45 -13.45 11.47 19.52
N ASP A 46 -14.76 11.68 19.42
CA ASP A 46 -15.33 12.78 18.65
C ASP A 46 -14.98 14.13 19.30
N GLY A 47 -14.46 15.06 18.51
CA GLY A 47 -13.94 16.34 19.00
C GLY A 47 -12.66 16.25 19.88
N SER A 48 -12.06 15.06 20.03
CA SER A 48 -10.80 14.91 20.79
C SER A 48 -9.63 15.61 20.11
N THR A 49 -8.65 16.05 20.93
CA THR A 49 -7.38 16.61 20.42
C THR A 49 -6.32 15.54 20.13
N ASP A 50 -6.63 14.26 20.37
CA ASP A 50 -5.75 13.10 20.19
C ASP A 50 -5.64 12.63 18.73
N ILE A 51 -5.75 13.59 17.81
CA ILE A 51 -5.57 13.36 16.37
C ILE A 51 -4.07 13.25 16.08
N VAL A 52 -3.68 12.13 15.47
CA VAL A 52 -2.32 11.87 15.00
C VAL A 52 -2.27 12.08 13.50
N MET A 53 -1.38 12.98 13.06
CA MET A 53 -1.12 13.24 11.65
C MET A 53 -0.36 12.07 11.03
N ARG A 54 -1.09 11.06 10.56
CA ARG A 54 -0.53 9.88 9.88
C ARG A 54 -0.80 9.97 8.39
N SER A 55 0.26 9.94 7.59
CA SER A 55 0.16 10.01 6.13
C SER A 55 -0.56 8.80 5.55
N GLN A 56 -1.55 9.07 4.71
CA GLN A 56 -2.14 8.06 3.84
C GLN A 56 -1.14 7.72 2.74
N MET A 57 -1.10 6.45 2.37
CA MET A 57 -0.21 5.95 1.33
C MET A 57 -1.01 5.13 0.31
N ARG A 58 -0.67 5.28 -0.97
CA ARG A 58 -1.37 4.60 -2.05
C ARG A 58 -0.43 4.23 -3.18
N PHE A 59 -0.56 3.01 -3.69
CA PHE A 59 0.06 2.57 -4.94
C PHE A 59 -1.02 2.38 -5.98
N ASP A 60 -0.94 3.16 -7.05
CA ASP A 60 -1.84 3.06 -8.19
C ASP A 60 -1.09 2.46 -9.37
N PHE A 61 -1.80 1.64 -10.14
CA PHE A 61 -1.40 1.19 -11.46
C PHE A 61 -2.55 1.43 -12.41
N ASP A 62 -2.35 2.31 -13.38
CA ASP A 62 -3.30 2.63 -14.44
C ASP A 62 -2.51 3.06 -15.70
N PRO A 63 -2.11 2.09 -16.54
CA PRO A 63 -1.32 2.38 -17.73
C PRO A 63 -2.12 3.15 -18.78
N TYR A 64 -3.46 3.07 -18.76
CA TYR A 64 -4.33 3.74 -19.74
C TYR A 64 -4.49 5.23 -19.44
N ALA A 65 -4.36 5.63 -18.17
CA ALA A 65 -4.34 7.04 -17.76
C ALA A 65 -2.93 7.67 -17.74
N SER A 66 -1.90 6.96 -18.18
CA SER A 66 -0.51 7.43 -18.14
C SER A 66 -0.29 8.65 -19.04
N ALA A 67 0.36 9.69 -18.49
CA ALA A 67 0.65 10.95 -19.18
C ALA A 67 1.88 11.64 -18.56
N PRO A 68 2.46 12.67 -19.19
CA PRO A 68 3.51 13.48 -18.55
C PRO A 68 3.05 14.01 -17.17
N GLY A 69 3.79 13.66 -16.11
CA GLY A 69 3.42 13.99 -14.72
C GLY A 69 2.39 13.05 -14.07
N HIS A 70 1.99 11.98 -14.76
CA HIS A 70 1.12 10.93 -14.26
C HIS A 70 1.64 9.55 -14.70
N PRO A 71 2.62 8.97 -13.96
CA PRO A 71 3.25 7.70 -14.33
C PRO A 71 2.26 6.54 -14.28
N ALA A 72 2.43 5.55 -15.16
CA ALA A 72 1.57 4.36 -15.25
C ALA A 72 1.47 3.59 -13.92
N ALA A 73 2.58 3.47 -13.18
CA ALA A 73 2.59 3.01 -11.80
C ALA A 73 3.21 4.10 -10.92
N HIS A 74 2.52 4.46 -9.84
CA HIS A 74 2.99 5.54 -8.95
C HIS A 74 2.55 5.36 -7.51
N PHE A 75 3.35 5.92 -6.62
CA PHE A 75 3.10 6.07 -5.20
C PHE A 75 2.55 7.46 -4.91
N THR A 76 1.40 7.54 -4.26
CA THR A 76 0.77 8.79 -3.80
C THR A 76 0.79 8.83 -2.27
N PHE A 77 1.23 9.96 -1.71
CA PHE A 77 1.17 10.21 -0.27
C PHE A 77 0.87 11.68 0.01
N ASN A 78 0.18 11.96 1.12
CA ASN A 78 -0.25 13.30 1.59
C ASN A 78 -1.18 14.10 0.67
N SER A 79 -0.85 14.23 -0.62
CA SER A 79 -1.58 15.02 -1.60
C SER A 79 -1.79 14.18 -2.89
N PRO A 80 -2.96 14.27 -3.55
CA PRO A 80 -3.20 13.60 -4.83
C PRO A 80 -2.23 14.00 -5.96
N GLN A 81 -1.56 15.14 -5.82
CA GLN A 81 -0.58 15.65 -6.78
C GLN A 81 0.84 15.15 -6.49
N CYS A 82 1.12 14.70 -5.26
CA CYS A 82 2.41 14.17 -4.88
C CYS A 82 2.51 12.70 -5.31
N ARG A 83 2.93 12.49 -6.55
CA ARG A 83 3.08 11.18 -7.18
C ARG A 83 4.54 10.89 -7.45
N VAL A 84 5.03 9.81 -6.89
CA VAL A 84 6.39 9.30 -7.12
C VAL A 84 6.29 8.11 -8.06
N ALA A 85 6.94 8.17 -9.21
CA ALA A 85 6.91 7.09 -10.19
C ALA A 85 7.48 5.79 -9.59
N CYS A 86 6.90 4.66 -9.97
CA CYS A 86 7.33 3.33 -9.52
C CYS A 86 7.92 2.52 -10.67
N ILE A 87 8.94 1.71 -10.39
CA ILE A 87 9.56 0.84 -11.40
C ILE A 87 8.56 -0.09 -12.09
N ALA A 88 7.59 -0.61 -11.33
CA ALA A 88 6.59 -1.58 -11.76
C ALA A 88 5.30 -1.43 -10.91
N PRO A 89 4.19 -2.08 -11.30
CA PRO A 89 3.03 -2.27 -10.42
C PRO A 89 3.40 -3.03 -9.14
N VAL A 90 2.76 -2.70 -8.02
CA VAL A 90 3.06 -3.33 -6.73
C VAL A 90 2.15 -4.53 -6.51
N HIS A 91 2.74 -5.70 -6.27
CA HIS A 91 1.98 -6.88 -5.87
C HIS A 91 1.34 -6.70 -4.47
N VAL A 92 0.09 -7.15 -4.30
CA VAL A 92 -0.65 -7.01 -3.02
C VAL A 92 0.11 -7.48 -1.79
N MET A 93 0.78 -8.63 -1.89
CA MET A 93 1.52 -9.19 -0.76
C MET A 93 2.72 -8.34 -0.36
N ARG A 94 3.37 -7.64 -1.29
CA ARG A 94 4.42 -6.66 -0.97
C ARG A 94 3.85 -5.45 -0.25
N PHE A 95 2.73 -4.94 -0.75
CA PHE A 95 2.04 -3.81 -0.14
C PHE A 95 1.57 -4.13 1.29
N LEU A 96 0.93 -5.28 1.50
CA LEU A 96 0.50 -5.71 2.83
C LEU A 96 1.68 -5.96 3.76
N ASP A 97 2.73 -6.64 3.31
CA ASP A 97 3.95 -6.83 4.09
C ASP A 97 4.55 -5.49 4.51
N PHE A 98 4.61 -4.52 3.61
CA PHE A 98 5.06 -3.16 3.93
C PHE A 98 4.20 -2.51 5.02
N VAL A 99 2.87 -2.54 4.89
CA VAL A 99 1.95 -1.96 5.89
C VAL A 99 2.13 -2.62 7.25
N PHE A 100 2.11 -3.95 7.30
CA PHE A 100 2.21 -4.69 8.55
C PHE A 100 3.60 -4.57 9.19
N ARG A 101 4.67 -4.56 8.39
CA ARG A 101 6.04 -4.38 8.90
C ARG A 101 6.23 -3.05 9.62
N HIS A 102 5.63 -1.97 9.12
CA HIS A 102 5.87 -0.62 9.66
C HIS A 102 4.78 -0.15 10.63
N SER A 103 3.52 -0.55 10.43
CA SER A 103 2.40 -0.09 11.26
C SER A 103 1.93 -1.12 12.28
N TYR A 104 2.21 -2.41 12.06
CA TYR A 104 1.73 -3.52 12.91
C TYR A 104 2.82 -4.59 13.14
N PRO A 105 4.02 -4.22 13.62
CA PRO A 105 5.18 -5.12 13.66
C PRO A 105 4.97 -6.38 14.52
N ILE A 106 4.16 -6.29 15.57
CA ILE A 106 3.81 -7.43 16.42
C ILE A 106 2.97 -8.44 15.64
N GLN A 107 1.89 -7.97 15.00
CA GLN A 107 1.01 -8.79 14.18
C GLN A 107 1.78 -9.39 13.00
N ARG A 108 2.69 -8.62 12.41
CA ARG A 108 3.58 -9.08 11.34
C ARG A 108 4.47 -10.24 11.77
N ARG A 109 5.02 -10.18 13.00
CA ARG A 109 5.86 -11.24 13.57
C ARG A 109 5.08 -12.53 13.82
N PHE A 110 3.85 -12.44 14.30
CA PHE A 110 2.99 -13.63 14.49
C PHE A 110 2.61 -14.33 13.17
N HIS A 111 2.68 -13.61 12.05
CA HIS A 111 2.33 -14.13 10.72
C HIS A 111 3.56 -14.17 9.80
N GLU A 112 4.74 -14.48 10.36
CA GLU A 112 6.00 -14.42 9.61
C GLU A 112 5.97 -15.26 8.33
N THR A 113 5.48 -16.49 8.43
CA THR A 113 5.38 -17.45 7.32
C THR A 113 4.49 -16.94 6.19
N PHE A 114 3.37 -16.27 6.51
CA PHE A 114 2.46 -15.69 5.52
C PHE A 114 3.16 -14.65 4.63
N PHE A 115 4.02 -13.82 5.22
CA PHE A 115 4.69 -12.73 4.53
C PHE A 115 6.12 -13.04 4.10
N ALA A 116 6.66 -14.22 4.43
CA ALA A 116 8.05 -14.61 4.14
C ALA A 116 8.41 -14.48 2.66
N THR A 117 7.44 -14.71 1.78
CA THR A 117 7.63 -14.66 0.32
C THR A 117 7.26 -13.32 -0.30
N SER A 118 6.71 -12.38 0.47
CA SER A 118 6.17 -11.11 -0.05
C SER A 118 7.21 -10.31 -0.80
N ALA A 119 8.44 -10.21 -0.29
CA ALA A 119 9.53 -9.47 -0.92
C ALA A 119 9.83 -9.96 -2.35
N TRP A 120 9.43 -11.17 -2.73
CA TRP A 120 9.68 -11.81 -4.02
C TRP A 120 8.41 -11.98 -4.87
N LYS A 121 7.35 -11.23 -4.54
CA LYS A 121 6.14 -11.19 -5.36
C LYS A 121 6.16 -9.97 -6.26
N HIS A 122 5.96 -10.19 -7.56
CA HIS A 122 5.93 -9.15 -8.58
C HIS A 122 4.61 -9.16 -9.32
N LEU A 123 4.30 -8.01 -9.90
CA LEU A 123 3.15 -7.85 -10.75
C LEU A 123 3.59 -7.19 -12.05
N GLY A 124 3.56 -7.94 -13.14
CA GLY A 124 3.88 -7.45 -14.48
C GLY A 124 5.34 -7.01 -14.66
N ASP A 125 5.57 -6.44 -15.84
CA ASP A 125 6.86 -5.90 -16.26
C ASP A 125 7.11 -4.48 -15.72
N PRO A 126 8.36 -3.99 -15.74
CA PRO A 126 8.64 -2.60 -15.44
C PRO A 126 7.94 -1.63 -16.39
N VAL A 127 7.38 -0.56 -15.83
CA VAL A 127 6.61 0.47 -16.56
C VAL A 127 7.22 1.87 -16.44
N LEU A 128 8.33 2.01 -15.71
CA LEU A 128 9.01 3.29 -15.50
C LEU A 128 9.69 3.78 -16.78
N THR A 129 9.28 4.95 -17.25
CA THR A 129 9.78 5.53 -18.51
C THR A 129 11.12 6.25 -18.30
N THR A 130 11.82 6.59 -19.38
CA THR A 130 13.02 7.43 -19.33
C THR A 130 12.73 8.81 -18.71
N ASN A 131 11.55 9.38 -18.99
CA ASN A 131 11.18 10.69 -18.45
C ASN A 131 10.95 10.66 -16.95
N ASP A 132 10.34 9.59 -16.43
CA ASP A 132 10.12 9.43 -14.98
C ASP A 132 11.43 9.42 -14.19
N ARG A 133 12.53 8.98 -14.82
CA ARG A 133 13.87 8.89 -14.20
C ARG A 133 14.54 10.24 -13.99
N PHE A 134 14.03 11.32 -14.61
CA PHE A 134 14.52 12.69 -14.33
C PHE A 134 14.04 13.23 -12.97
N SER A 135 13.10 12.54 -12.32
CA SER A 135 12.59 12.85 -10.98
C SER A 135 12.88 11.72 -9.99
N PRO A 136 12.76 11.96 -8.67
CA PRO A 136 12.77 10.88 -7.68
C PRO A 136 11.71 9.82 -8.02
N HIS A 137 12.12 8.56 -7.98
CA HIS A 137 11.28 7.41 -8.29
C HIS A 137 11.60 6.25 -7.34
N LEU A 138 10.61 5.37 -7.13
CA LEU A 138 10.76 4.15 -6.34
C LEU A 138 11.16 2.99 -7.24
N SER A 139 12.25 2.34 -6.88
CA SER A 139 12.74 1.14 -7.55
C SER A 139 12.94 0.01 -6.56
N TRP A 140 12.75 -1.21 -7.02
CA TRP A 140 12.98 -2.46 -6.29
C TRP A 140 13.41 -3.54 -7.27
N ASP A 141 13.96 -4.64 -6.77
CA ASP A 141 14.21 -5.81 -7.62
C ASP A 141 12.88 -6.33 -8.16
N ILE A 142 12.70 -6.23 -9.48
CA ILE A 142 11.52 -6.64 -10.25
C ILE A 142 11.66 -8.07 -10.81
N HIS A 143 12.85 -8.66 -10.73
CA HIS A 143 13.15 -10.00 -11.24
C HIS A 143 13.09 -11.07 -10.15
N ALA A 144 12.75 -10.67 -8.93
CA ALA A 144 12.78 -11.48 -7.74
C ALA A 144 11.71 -12.61 -7.83
N THR A 145 12.05 -13.68 -8.53
CA THR A 145 11.32 -14.95 -8.54
C THR A 145 11.84 -15.78 -7.37
N MET A 146 10.94 -16.31 -6.53
CA MET A 146 11.33 -17.02 -5.31
C MET A 146 12.43 -18.07 -5.57
N SER A 147 13.52 -18.03 -4.78
CA SER A 147 14.34 -19.22 -4.55
C SER A 147 13.46 -20.27 -3.86
N SER A 148 13.46 -21.48 -4.39
CA SER A 148 12.70 -22.63 -3.89
C SER A 148 12.83 -22.78 -2.38
N ALA A 149 11.70 -22.74 -1.67
CA ALA A 149 11.61 -23.31 -0.33
C ALA A 149 11.38 -24.82 -0.50
N GLY A 150 12.37 -25.62 -0.07
CA GLY A 150 12.17 -27.04 0.24
C GLY A 150 11.41 -27.22 1.54
#